data_AF-A0A1Y5TL10-F1
#
_entry.id   AF-A0A1Y5TL10-F1
#
_cell.length_a   1.000
_cell.length_b   1.000
_cell.length_c   1.000
_cell.angle_alpha   90.00
_cell.angle_beta   90.00
_cell.angle_gamma   90.00
#
_symmetry.space_group_name_H-M   'P 1'
#
loop_
_entity.id
_entity.type
_entity.pdbx_description
1 polymer ?
#
loop_
_entity_poly.entity_id
_entity_poly.type
_entity_poly.pdbx_seq_one_letter_code
_entity_poly.pdbx_strand_id
1 'polypeptide(L)'
;MHRPSSPEERLVTAIIMQAYRDLFTPVRDAASPSIVTQLDQDQAIYFLTDTHGRFARHRNSLCSLIGWDGDVLAERIRAMMDGDDFTHPNGEPSPDSLKRHADAAERVRARYRHLKKPRDKGKTPASPVGNLIAAE
;
A
#
# COMPACT_ATOMS: atom_id res chain seq x y z
N MET A 1 -4.09 21.53 -11.13
CA MET A 1 -4.72 20.19 -10.98
C MET A 1 -5.34 19.79 -12.30
N HIS A 2 -4.94 18.66 -12.88
CA HIS A 2 -5.59 18.09 -14.06
C HIS A 2 -6.92 17.46 -13.63
N ARG A 3 -8.05 17.94 -14.15
CA ARG A 3 -9.38 17.38 -13.85
C ARG A 3 -9.64 16.23 -14.83
N PRO A 4 -9.87 14.99 -14.38
CA PRO A 4 -10.11 13.86 -15.28
C PRO A 4 -11.36 14.13 -16.12
N SER A 5 -11.17 14.09 -17.43
CA SER A 5 -12.11 14.52 -18.46
C SER A 5 -12.91 13.35 -19.03
N SER A 6 -12.30 12.16 -19.13
CA SER A 6 -12.96 10.93 -19.61
C SER A 6 -13.46 10.01 -18.48
N PRO A 7 -14.43 9.13 -18.73
CA PRO A 7 -14.82 8.07 -17.79
C PRO A 7 -13.66 7.17 -17.38
N GLU A 8 -12.77 6.84 -18.31
CA GLU A 8 -11.59 6.00 -18.10
C GLU A 8 -10.61 6.69 -17.16
N GLU A 9 -10.33 7.98 -17.37
CA GLU A 9 -9.48 8.78 -16.48
C GLU A 9 -10.06 8.85 -15.07
N ARG A 10 -11.39 9.00 -14.96
CA ARG A 10 -12.08 9.00 -13.66
C ARG A 10 -11.97 7.65 -12.96
N LEU A 11 -12.14 6.55 -13.68
CA LEU A 11 -12.01 5.20 -13.13
C LEU A 11 -10.59 4.95 -12.63
N VAL A 12 -9.58 5.24 -13.45
CA VAL A 12 -8.17 5.07 -13.07
C VAL A 12 -7.83 5.92 -11.84
N THR A 13 -8.26 7.19 -11.83
CA THR A 13 -8.08 8.07 -10.67
C THR A 13 -8.75 7.49 -9.43
N ALA A 14 -9.96 6.94 -9.56
CA ALA A 14 -10.67 6.31 -8.45
C ALA A 14 -9.93 5.08 -7.91
N ILE A 15 -9.35 4.23 -8.78
CA ILE A 15 -8.54 3.07 -8.37
C ILE A 15 -7.33 3.53 -7.56
N ILE A 16 -6.59 4.53 -8.05
CA ILE A 16 -5.41 5.06 -7.36
C ILE A 16 -5.80 5.68 -6.00
N MET A 17 -6.88 6.47 -5.98
CA MET A 17 -7.39 7.09 -4.76
C MET A 17 -7.91 6.07 -3.75
N GLN A 18 -8.52 4.98 -4.20
CA GLN A 18 -8.95 3.89 -3.34
C GLN A 18 -7.74 3.19 -2.71
N ALA A 19 -6.74 2.82 -3.50
CA ALA A 19 -5.50 2.24 -2.97
C ALA A 19 -4.82 3.18 -1.96
N TYR A 20 -4.81 4.49 -2.23
CA TYR A 20 -4.29 5.49 -1.28
C TYR A 20 -5.09 5.50 0.03
N ARG A 21 -6.42 5.41 -0.03
CA ARG A 21 -7.25 5.32 1.17
C ARG A 21 -7.00 4.02 1.94
N ASP A 22 -6.91 2.89 1.25
CA ASP A 22 -6.66 1.58 1.86
C ASP A 22 -5.27 1.53 2.53
N LEU A 23 -4.31 2.32 2.03
CA LEU A 23 -3.01 2.47 2.66
C LEU A 23 -3.11 3.09 4.06
N PHE A 24 -3.77 4.25 4.19
CA PHE A 24 -3.79 5.04 5.43
C PHE A 24 -4.96 4.74 6.38
N THR A 25 -6.00 4.05 5.90
CA THR A 25 -7.14 3.66 6.73
C THR A 25 -6.72 2.61 7.75
N PRO A 26 -7.09 2.75 9.04
CA PRO A 26 -6.85 1.71 10.04
C PRO A 26 -7.45 0.38 9.58
N VAL A 27 -6.66 -0.70 9.67
CA VAL A 27 -7.14 -2.05 9.38
C VAL A 27 -8.23 -2.42 10.39
N ARG A 28 -9.23 -3.17 9.93
CA ARG A 28 -10.29 -3.73 10.78
C ARG A 28 -9.69 -4.53 11.92
N ASP A 29 -10.09 -4.19 13.14
CA ASP A 29 -9.82 -4.98 14.34
C ASP A 29 -11.11 -5.16 15.14
N ALA A 30 -11.03 -5.84 16.28
CA ALA A 30 -12.18 -6.07 17.14
C ALA A 30 -12.75 -4.78 17.77
N ALA A 31 -11.97 -3.69 17.78
CA ALA A 31 -12.30 -2.41 18.41
C ALA A 31 -12.75 -1.33 17.40
N SER A 32 -12.51 -1.53 16.11
CA SER A 32 -12.77 -0.55 15.04
C SER A 32 -13.47 -1.20 13.85
N PRO A 33 -14.69 -0.74 13.49
CA PRO A 33 -15.48 -1.28 12.38
C PRO A 33 -14.97 -0.78 11.01
N SER A 34 -13.66 -0.88 10.75
CA SER A 34 -13.11 -0.60 9.42
C SER A 34 -13.51 -1.70 8.43
N ILE A 35 -13.69 -1.32 7.16
CA ILE A 35 -13.95 -2.28 6.07
C ILE A 35 -12.64 -2.78 5.43
N VAL A 36 -11.52 -2.12 5.70
CA VAL A 36 -10.21 -2.45 5.13
C VAL A 36 -9.59 -3.62 5.90
N THR A 37 -9.30 -4.71 5.21
CA THR A 37 -8.59 -5.85 5.78
C THR A 37 -7.07 -5.65 5.74
N GLN A 38 -6.32 -6.46 6.49
CA GLN A 38 -4.86 -6.44 6.40
C GLN A 38 -4.36 -6.77 4.99
N LEU A 39 -5.09 -7.65 4.29
CA LEU A 39 -4.75 -8.02 2.92
C LEU A 39 -4.91 -6.84 1.96
N ASP A 40 -5.97 -6.04 2.11
CA ASP A 40 -6.21 -4.84 1.30
C ASP A 40 -5.09 -3.81 1.51
N GLN A 41 -4.71 -3.57 2.77
CA GLN A 41 -3.60 -2.68 3.09
C GLN A 41 -2.27 -3.19 2.52
N ASP A 42 -1.99 -4.49 2.61
CA ASP A 42 -0.76 -5.08 2.04
C ASP A 42 -0.72 -4.92 0.51
N GLN A 43 -1.86 -5.17 -0.17
CA GLN A 43 -1.97 -4.97 -1.61
C GLN A 43 -1.79 -3.49 -1.99
N ALA A 44 -2.37 -2.56 -1.24
CA ALA A 44 -2.18 -1.13 -1.42
C ALA A 44 -0.70 -0.74 -1.25
N ILE A 45 -0.01 -1.28 -0.24
CA ILE A 45 1.43 -1.07 -0.03
C ILE A 45 2.20 -1.53 -1.28
N TYR A 46 2.02 -2.77 -1.74
CA TYR A 46 2.75 -3.26 -2.91
C TYR A 46 2.44 -2.44 -4.17
N PHE A 47 1.16 -2.19 -4.45
CA PHE A 47 0.71 -1.42 -5.61
C PHE A 47 1.32 -0.01 -5.65
N LEU A 48 1.30 0.71 -4.53
CA LEU A 48 1.73 2.10 -4.46
C LEU A 48 3.24 2.27 -4.26
N THR A 49 3.97 1.27 -3.76
CA THR A 49 5.38 1.45 -3.35
C THR A 49 6.39 0.56 -4.07
N ASP A 50 5.98 -0.53 -4.73
CA ASP A 50 6.92 -1.40 -5.43
C ASP A 50 7.65 -0.67 -6.55
N THR A 51 8.96 -0.85 -6.61
CA THR A 51 9.82 -0.34 -7.69
C THR A 51 9.90 -1.28 -8.88
N HIS A 52 9.57 -2.56 -8.69
CA HIS A 52 9.62 -3.60 -9.72
C HIS A 52 8.57 -4.69 -9.49
N GLY A 53 8.30 -5.49 -10.52
CA GLY A 53 7.38 -6.63 -10.44
C GLY A 53 5.98 -6.35 -10.98
N ARG A 54 5.02 -7.21 -10.67
CA ARG A 54 3.65 -7.14 -11.22
C ARG A 54 2.93 -5.87 -10.79
N PHE A 55 3.04 -5.48 -9.52
CA PHE A 55 2.38 -4.31 -8.97
C PHE A 55 2.90 -3.00 -9.56
N ALA A 56 4.22 -2.83 -9.61
CA ALA A 56 4.85 -1.66 -10.26
C ALA A 56 4.43 -1.51 -11.72
N ARG A 57 4.50 -2.60 -12.51
CA ARG A 57 4.05 -2.59 -13.92
C ARG A 57 2.58 -2.23 -14.07
N HIS A 58 1.71 -2.77 -13.19
CA HIS A 58 0.29 -2.48 -13.23
C HIS A 58 -0.02 -1.02 -12.89
N ARG A 59 0.61 -0.47 -11.83
CA ARG A 59 0.52 0.94 -11.47
C ARG A 59 0.96 1.84 -12.62
N ASN A 60 2.11 1.56 -13.23
CA ASN A 60 2.65 2.39 -14.31
C ASN A 60 1.75 2.34 -15.55
N SER A 61 1.21 1.16 -15.88
CA SER A 61 0.21 1.02 -16.94
C SER A 61 -1.02 1.88 -16.65
N LEU A 62 -1.60 1.82 -15.45
CA LEU A 62 -2.74 2.66 -15.08
C LEU A 62 -2.40 4.16 -15.10
N CYS A 63 -1.30 4.58 -14.50
CA CYS A 63 -0.89 5.98 -14.47
C CYS A 63 -0.68 6.55 -15.89
N SER A 64 -0.13 5.76 -16.81
CA SER A 64 0.07 6.19 -18.20
C SER A 64 -1.24 6.53 -18.91
N LEU A 65 -2.36 5.88 -18.57
CA LEU A 65 -3.68 6.16 -19.15
C LEU A 65 -4.20 7.55 -18.78
N ILE A 66 -3.68 8.16 -17.72
CA ILE A 66 -4.07 9.50 -17.25
C ILE A 66 -2.91 10.51 -17.35
N GLY A 67 -1.87 10.17 -18.12
CA GLY A 67 -0.70 11.02 -18.32
C GLY A 67 0.19 11.20 -17.08
N TRP A 68 0.10 10.28 -16.11
CA TRP A 68 0.93 10.31 -14.89
C TRP A 68 2.11 9.36 -15.01
N ASP A 69 3.21 9.72 -14.37
CA ASP A 69 4.34 8.82 -14.13
C ASP A 69 4.10 8.05 -12.82
N GLY A 70 3.92 6.74 -12.95
CA GLY A 70 3.66 5.87 -11.81
C GLY A 70 4.86 5.69 -10.88
N ASP A 71 6.09 5.79 -11.39
CA ASP A 71 7.30 5.68 -10.56
C ASP A 71 7.51 6.94 -9.72
N VAL A 72 7.23 8.11 -10.30
CA VAL A 72 7.18 9.38 -9.56
C VAL A 72 6.09 9.36 -8.49
N LEU A 73 4.91 8.80 -8.79
CA LEU A 73 3.85 8.60 -7.79
C LEU A 73 4.37 7.72 -6.65
N ALA A 74 5.01 6.59 -6.96
CA ALA A 74 5.51 5.66 -5.95
C ALA A 74 6.65 6.24 -5.09
N GLU A 75 7.51 7.07 -5.67
CA GLU A 75 8.50 7.84 -4.92
C GLU A 75 7.84 8.80 -3.93
N ARG A 76 6.84 9.56 -4.37
CA ARG A 76 6.10 10.49 -3.49
C ARG A 76 5.38 9.78 -2.34
N ILE A 77 4.78 8.62 -2.61
CA ILE A 77 4.11 7.84 -1.55
C ILE A 77 5.13 7.30 -0.55
N ARG A 78 6.31 6.85 -1.00
CA ARG A 78 7.39 6.42 -0.09
C ARG A 78 7.89 7.58 0.78
N ALA A 79 8.12 8.76 0.19
CA ALA A 79 8.48 9.98 0.91
C ALA A 79 7.45 10.34 1.99
N MET A 80 6.16 10.30 1.64
CA MET A 80 5.06 10.54 2.59
C MET A 80 5.04 9.50 3.71
N MET A 81 5.28 8.22 3.39
CA MET A 81 5.44 7.19 4.41
C MET A 81 6.66 7.41 5.29
N ASP A 82 7.73 8.03 4.77
CA ASP A 82 8.94 8.42 5.50
C ASP A 82 8.79 9.75 6.26
N GLY A 83 7.60 10.36 6.19
CA GLY A 83 7.19 11.49 7.03
C GLY A 83 7.54 12.84 6.43
N ASP A 84 7.90 12.87 5.14
CA ASP A 84 8.06 14.13 4.41
C ASP A 84 6.71 14.87 4.34
N ASP A 85 6.78 16.19 4.46
CA ASP A 85 5.59 17.05 4.53
C ASP A 85 4.71 16.89 3.29
N PHE A 86 3.45 16.51 3.52
CA PHE A 86 2.43 16.54 2.48
C PHE A 86 1.76 17.91 2.46
N THR A 87 1.95 18.66 1.37
CA THR A 87 1.15 19.86 1.13
C THR A 87 -0.30 19.45 0.88
N HIS A 88 -1.16 19.67 1.87
CA HIS A 88 -2.57 19.36 1.76
C HIS A 88 -3.22 20.26 0.69
N PRO A 89 -3.98 19.70 -0.28
CA PRO A 89 -4.45 20.45 -1.44
C PRO A 89 -5.48 21.55 -1.12
N ASN A 90 -6.05 21.54 0.10
CA ASN A 90 -7.13 22.44 0.52
C ASN A 90 -6.68 23.49 1.55
N GLY A 91 -5.38 23.78 1.67
CA GLY A 91 -4.82 24.73 2.64
C GLY A 91 -4.08 24.06 3.80
N GLU A 92 -3.67 24.83 4.80
CA GLU A 92 -2.97 24.31 5.98
C GLU A 92 -3.83 23.30 6.75
N PRO A 93 -3.38 22.05 6.91
CA PRO A 93 -4.12 21.04 7.67
C PRO A 93 -4.17 21.42 9.16
N SER A 94 -5.29 21.10 9.83
CA SER A 94 -5.38 21.33 11.28
C SER A 94 -4.36 20.46 12.05
N PRO A 95 -3.92 20.87 13.25
CA PRO A 95 -2.99 20.08 14.07
C PRO A 95 -3.46 18.64 14.32
N ASP A 96 -4.76 18.45 14.53
CA ASP A 96 -5.34 17.11 14.70
C ASP A 96 -5.28 16.27 13.42
N SER A 97 -5.45 16.89 12.25
CA SER A 97 -5.35 16.20 10.96
C SER A 97 -3.92 15.78 10.66
N LEU A 98 -2.95 16.64 10.99
CA LEU A 98 -1.52 16.33 10.93
C LEU A 98 -1.16 15.18 11.86
N LYS A 99 -1.62 15.22 13.12
CA LYS A 99 -1.38 14.13 14.08
C LYS A 99 -1.93 12.80 13.59
N ARG A 100 -3.19 12.78 13.13
CA ARG A 100 -3.80 11.55 12.57
C ARG A 100 -3.05 11.03 11.35
N HIS A 101 -2.57 11.93 10.49
CA HIS A 101 -1.75 11.56 9.34
C HIS A 101 -0.41 10.97 9.77
N ALA A 102 0.29 11.61 10.72
CA ALA A 102 1.55 11.11 11.27
C ALA A 102 1.39 9.71 11.92
N ASP A 103 0.35 9.53 12.73
CA ASP A 103 0.02 8.23 13.33
C ASP A 103 -0.26 7.18 12.24
N ALA A 104 -0.95 7.56 11.16
CA ALA A 104 -1.21 6.66 10.03
C ALA A 104 0.07 6.33 9.25
N ALA A 105 0.91 7.32 8.98
CA ALA A 105 2.20 7.14 8.31
C ALA A 105 3.10 6.19 9.10
N GLU A 106 3.20 6.33 10.42
CA GLU A 106 4.03 5.43 11.24
C GLU A 106 3.50 3.98 11.23
N ARG A 107 2.18 3.78 11.31
CA ARG A 107 1.59 2.43 11.16
C ARG A 107 1.92 1.80 9.82
N VAL A 108 1.74 2.55 8.73
CA VAL A 108 2.04 2.08 7.37
C VAL A 108 3.53 1.80 7.22
N ARG A 109 4.41 2.66 7.75
CA ARG A 109 5.86 2.45 7.74
C ARG A 109 6.27 1.20 8.51
N ALA A 110 5.69 0.96 9.69
CA ALA A 110 5.92 -0.26 10.45
C ALA A 110 5.52 -1.50 9.64
N ARG A 111 4.35 -1.47 8.98
CA ARG A 111 3.89 -2.57 8.12
C ARG A 111 4.77 -2.77 6.89
N TYR A 112 5.13 -1.69 6.20
CA TYR A 112 6.03 -1.72 5.05
C TYR A 112 7.37 -2.35 5.40
N ARG A 113 7.99 -1.93 6.51
CA ARG A 113 9.24 -2.55 7.02
C ARG A 113 9.05 -4.05 7.28
N HIS A 114 7.92 -4.46 7.84
CA HIS A 114 7.63 -5.88 8.05
C HIS A 114 7.50 -6.66 6.73
N LEU A 115 6.83 -6.11 5.72
CA LEU A 115 6.66 -6.75 4.41
C LEU A 115 7.95 -6.80 3.59
N LYS A 116 8.82 -5.78 3.71
CA LYS A 116 10.06 -5.66 2.94
C LYS A 116 11.27 -6.30 3.61
N LYS A 117 11.19 -6.65 4.90
CA LYS A 117 12.19 -7.50 5.52
C LYS A 117 12.29 -8.79 4.70
N PRO A 118 13.49 -9.19 4.24
CA PRO A 118 13.65 -10.49 3.61
C PRO A 118 13.15 -11.51 4.63
N ARG A 119 12.11 -12.27 4.28
CA ARG A 119 11.74 -13.45 5.08
C ARG A 119 13.00 -14.30 5.10
N ASP A 120 13.53 -14.60 6.28
CA ASP A 120 14.50 -15.67 6.45
C ASP A 120 13.89 -16.92 5.80
N LYS A 121 14.32 -17.22 4.58
CA LYS A 121 13.95 -18.44 3.84
C LYS A 121 14.66 -19.67 4.44
N GLY A 122 14.91 -19.64 5.74
CA GLY A 122 15.80 -20.54 6.45
C GLY A 122 15.22 -20.93 7.80
N LYS A 123 13.96 -21.40 7.82
CA LYS A 123 13.40 -22.27 8.87
C LYS A 123 12.01 -22.73 8.43
N THR A 124 11.95 -23.52 7.37
CA THR A 124 10.89 -24.52 7.29
C THR A 124 11.34 -25.62 8.26
N PRO A 125 10.71 -25.83 9.43
CA PRO A 125 10.92 -27.07 10.15
C PRO A 125 10.49 -28.18 9.19
N ALA A 126 11.40 -29.13 8.92
CA ALA A 126 11.07 -30.30 8.12
C ALA A 126 9.82 -30.95 8.74
N SER A 127 8.74 -31.03 7.97
CA SER A 127 7.51 -31.67 8.42
C SER A 127 7.78 -33.16 8.63
N PRO A 128 7.56 -33.73 9.84
CA PRO A 128 7.86 -35.12 10.10
C PRO A 128 6.66 -35.98 9.71
N VAL A 129 6.31 -36.03 8.42
CA VAL A 129 5.28 -36.95 7.94
C VAL A 129 5.71 -37.51 6.59
N GLY A 130 6.42 -38.64 6.65
CA GLY A 130 6.88 -39.35 5.48
C GLY A 130 7.79 -40.53 5.82
N ASN A 131 7.36 -41.40 6.74
CA ASN A 131 7.95 -42.73 6.90
C ASN A 131 6.98 -43.61 7.69
N LEU A 132 5.94 -44.13 7.03
CA LEU A 132 5.14 -45.23 7.59
C LEU A 132 4.25 -45.90 6.55
N ILE A 133 4.78 -46.27 5.37
CA ILE A 133 4.23 -47.39 4.60
C ILE A 133 5.38 -48.08 3.85
N ALA A 134 6.00 -49.07 4.51
CA ALA A 134 6.70 -50.19 3.87
C ALA A 134 7.11 -51.20 4.96
N ALA A 135 6.27 -52.20 5.19
CA ALA A 135 6.70 -53.55 5.55
C ALA A 135 5.51 -54.48 5.31
N GLU A 136 5.73 -55.42 4.39
CA GLU A 136 4.90 -56.58 4.05
C GLU A 136 4.68 -57.52 5.24
#